data_AF-A0A931SAT2-F1
#
_entry.id   AF-A0A931SAT2-F1
#
_cell.length_a   1.000
_cell.length_b   1.000
_cell.length_c   1.000
_cell.angle_alpha   90.00
_cell.angle_beta   90.00
_cell.angle_gamma   90.00
#
_symmetry.space_group_name_H-M   'P 1'
#
loop_
_entity.id
_entity.type
_entity.pdbx_description
1 polymer ?
#
loop_
_entity_poly.entity_id
_entity_poly.type
_entity_poly.pdbx_seq_one_letter_code
_entity_poly.pdbx_strand_id
1 'polypeptide(L)'
;MMAGDTRRPNYLLVWVWLVGLLIVSIVSSFVLPKSAALFLIFLVALIKAILVLLNYMHLKFEKPVLYALVIVPLVIVIVLIFALFPDFVFRG
;
A
#
# COMPACT_ATOMS: atom_id res chain seq x y z
N MET A 1 -21.79 -19.40 27.70
CA MET A 1 -21.27 -19.17 26.34
C MET A 1 -21.78 -17.81 25.89
N MET A 2 -20.95 -16.76 25.89
CA MET A 2 -21.38 -15.40 25.52
C MET A 2 -21.20 -15.20 24.02
N ALA A 3 -22.33 -15.00 23.33
CA ALA A 3 -22.37 -14.53 21.95
C ALA A 3 -21.91 -13.05 21.93
N GLY A 4 -20.64 -12.83 21.62
CA GLY A 4 -20.05 -11.50 21.48
C GLY A 4 -20.23 -10.93 20.07
N ASP A 5 -21.22 -10.05 19.94
CA ASP A 5 -21.32 -8.90 19.02
C ASP A 5 -20.81 -9.07 17.57
N THR A 6 -21.75 -9.39 16.69
CA THR A 6 -21.62 -9.31 15.23
C THR A 6 -21.51 -7.85 14.75
N ARG A 7 -20.51 -7.56 13.89
CA ARG A 7 -20.39 -6.39 12.97
C ARG A 7 -19.52 -5.20 13.41
N ARG A 8 -18.28 -5.43 13.84
CA ARG A 8 -17.23 -4.39 13.71
C ARG A 8 -16.31 -4.76 12.53
N PRO A 9 -15.98 -3.83 11.61
CA PRO A 9 -14.97 -4.10 10.59
C PRO A 9 -13.71 -4.55 11.30
N ASN A 10 -13.20 -5.73 10.94
CA ASN A 10 -12.09 -6.35 11.64
C ASN A 10 -10.77 -5.66 11.21
N TYR A 11 -10.55 -4.44 11.70
CA TYR A 11 -9.35 -3.63 11.42
C TYR A 11 -8.05 -4.36 11.80
N LEU A 12 -8.11 -5.26 12.80
CA LEU A 12 -7.00 -6.14 13.18
C LEU A 12 -6.61 -7.12 12.06
N LEU A 13 -7.59 -7.65 11.32
CA LEU A 13 -7.33 -8.58 10.21
C LEU A 13 -6.62 -7.88 9.05
N VAL A 14 -7.02 -6.64 8.75
CA VAL A 14 -6.41 -5.78 7.72
C VAL A 14 -4.99 -5.40 8.13
N TRP A 15 -4.80 -5.07 9.41
CA TRP A 15 -3.47 -4.79 9.96
C TRP A 15 -2.52 -5.99 9.81
N VAL A 16 -2.96 -7.21 10.16
CA VAL A 16 -2.17 -8.43 9.96
C VAL A 16 -1.81 -8.64 8.49
N TRP A 17 -2.74 -8.40 7.57
CA TRP A 17 -2.46 -8.44 6.12
C TRP A 17 -1.39 -7.45 5.68
N LEU A 18 -1.45 -6.20 6.18
CA LEU A 18 -0.46 -5.17 5.86
C LEU A 18 0.93 -5.53 6.39
N VAL A 19 1.00 -6.07 7.61
CA VAL A 19 2.25 -6.57 8.22
C VAL A 19 2.80 -7.75 7.42
N GLY A 20 1.95 -8.70 7.01
CA GLY A 20 2.37 -9.82 6.15
C GLY A 20 2.95 -9.33 4.82
N LEU A 21 2.27 -8.39 4.15
CA LEU A 21 2.77 -7.78 2.91
C LEU A 21 4.09 -7.02 3.12
N LEU A 22 4.32 -6.43 4.30
CA LEU A 22 5.61 -5.81 4.65
C LEU A 22 6.73 -6.85 4.74
N ILE A 23 6.48 -7.97 5.41
CA ILE A 23 7.47 -9.06 5.51
C ILE A 23 7.81 -9.59 4.12
N VAL A 24 6.80 -9.84 3.28
CA VAL A 24 7.01 -10.29 1.88
C VAL A 24 7.89 -9.32 1.10
N SER A 25 7.62 -8.00 1.21
CA SER A 25 8.43 -6.98 0.54
C SER A 25 9.89 -7.01 0.98
N ILE A 26 10.14 -7.12 2.29
CA ILE A 26 11.49 -7.15 2.84
C ILE A 26 12.22 -8.42 2.38
N VAL A 27 11.58 -9.59 2.51
CA VAL A 27 12.18 -10.87 2.10
C VAL A 27 12.45 -10.87 0.59
N SER A 28 11.53 -10.35 -0.23
CA SER A 28 11.73 -10.23 -1.68
C SER A 28 12.95 -9.38 -2.02
N SER A 29 13.24 -8.35 -1.23
CA SER A 29 14.41 -7.50 -1.43
C SER A 29 15.74 -8.19 -1.12
N PHE A 30 15.75 -9.24 -0.29
CA PHE A 30 16.97 -9.96 0.06
C PHE A 30 17.22 -11.19 -0.82
N VAL A 31 16.15 -11.78 -1.38
CA VAL A 31 16.23 -13.07 -2.09
C VAL A 31 16.26 -12.90 -3.60
N LEU A 32 15.63 -11.86 -4.16
CA LEU A 32 15.52 -11.68 -5.61
C LEU A 32 16.58 -10.73 -6.19
N PRO A 33 16.98 -10.95 -7.47
CA PRO A 33 17.77 -9.97 -8.21
C PRO A 33 17.04 -8.63 -8.31
N LYS A 34 17.81 -7.53 -8.33
CA LYS A 34 17.31 -6.14 -8.18
C LYS A 34 16.07 -5.82 -9.03
N SER A 35 16.05 -6.25 -10.29
CA SER A 35 14.93 -6.00 -11.21
C SER A 35 13.64 -6.70 -10.78
N ALA A 36 13.71 -7.97 -10.40
CA ALA A 36 12.56 -8.75 -9.95
C ALA A 36 12.09 -8.30 -8.55
N ALA A 37 13.03 -7.94 -7.67
CA ALA A 37 12.71 -7.37 -6.36
C ALA A 37 11.96 -6.03 -6.50
N LEU A 38 12.41 -5.13 -7.37
CA LEU A 38 11.73 -3.84 -7.62
C LEU A 38 10.30 -4.05 -8.08
N PHE A 39 10.08 -4.94 -9.07
CA PHE A 39 8.73 -5.24 -9.56
C PHE A 39 7.81 -5.74 -8.44
N LEU A 40 8.29 -6.67 -7.61
CA LEU A 40 7.54 -7.21 -6.47
C LEU A 40 7.22 -6.14 -5.42
N ILE A 41 8.19 -5.27 -5.10
CA ILE A 41 8.00 -4.17 -4.13
C ILE A 41 6.91 -3.21 -4.61
N PHE A 42 6.92 -2.82 -5.88
CA PHE A 42 5.88 -1.95 -6.46
C PHE A 42 4.51 -2.64 -6.47
N LEU A 43 4.44 -3.92 -6.82
CA LEU A 43 3.19 -4.69 -6.78
C LEU A 43 2.62 -4.76 -5.35
N VAL A 44 3.47 -5.07 -4.37
CA VAL A 44 3.08 -5.11 -2.95
C VAL A 44 2.63 -3.74 -2.46
N ALA A 45 3.28 -2.66 -2.89
CA ALA A 45 2.86 -1.30 -2.56
C ALA A 45 1.46 -0.96 -3.10
N LEU A 46 1.15 -1.36 -4.35
CA LEU A 46 -0.18 -1.19 -4.94
C LEU A 46 -1.25 -1.97 -4.16
N ILE A 47 -0.99 -3.24 -3.83
CA ILE A 47 -1.93 -4.07 -3.06
C ILE A 47 -2.21 -3.46 -1.69
N LYS A 48 -1.18 -2.98 -0.99
CA LYS A 48 -1.34 -2.28 0.29
C LYS A 48 -2.21 -1.02 0.15
N ALA A 49 -1.97 -0.22 -0.89
CA ALA A 49 -2.76 0.99 -1.15
C ALA A 49 -4.24 0.66 -1.39
N ILE A 50 -4.55 -0.39 -2.15
CA ILE A 50 -5.91 -0.85 -2.39
C ILE A 50 -6.54 -1.38 -1.08
N LEU A 51 -5.80 -2.16 -0.29
CA LEU A 51 -6.26 -2.65 1.02
C LEU A 51 -6.62 -1.49 1.96
N VAL A 52 -5.81 -0.44 1.97
CA VAL A 52 -6.06 0.79 2.73
C VAL A 52 -7.28 1.54 2.19
N LEU A 53 -7.41 1.69 0.87
CA LEU A 53 -8.56 2.33 0.23
C LEU A 53 -9.87 1.60 0.53
N LEU A 54 -9.87 0.26 0.50
CA LEU A 54 -11.08 -0.53 0.70
C LEU A 54 -11.48 -0.69 2.18
N ASN A 55 -10.51 -0.74 3.09
CA ASN A 55 -10.80 -1.05 4.51
C ASN A 55 -10.63 0.11 5.48
N TYR A 56 -9.67 1.00 5.26
CA TYR A 56 -9.46 2.16 6.16
C TYR A 56 -10.15 3.41 5.63
N MET A 57 -10.30 3.53 4.31
CA MET A 57 -11.02 4.62 3.67
C MET A 57 -12.44 4.17 3.32
N HIS A 58 -13.25 3.93 4.35
CA HIS A 58 -14.70 3.94 4.22
C HIS A 58 -15.14 5.32 3.64
N LEU A 59 -15.00 5.53 2.33
CA LEU A 59 -15.40 6.72 1.57
C LEU A 59 -16.91 6.98 1.63
N LYS A 60 -17.63 6.06 2.29
CA LYS A 60 -19.06 6.11 2.54
C LYS A 60 -19.46 7.14 3.60
N PHE A 61 -18.52 7.74 4.36
CA PHE A 61 -18.84 8.70 5.43
C PHE A 61 -18.09 10.06 5.28
N GLU A 62 -18.49 10.82 4.26
CA GLU A 62 -18.67 12.29 4.28
C GLU A 62 -17.53 13.25 4.66
N LYS A 63 -16.28 13.11 4.20
CA LYS A 63 -15.30 14.24 4.30
C LYS A 63 -14.43 14.45 3.06
N PRO A 64 -14.48 15.63 2.39
CA PRO A 64 -13.60 15.95 1.24
C PRO A 64 -12.11 15.93 1.60
N VAL A 65 -11.77 16.10 2.89
CA VAL A 65 -10.39 16.00 3.40
C VAL A 65 -9.79 14.59 3.21
N LEU A 66 -10.61 13.54 3.22
CA LEU A 66 -10.14 12.17 2.97
C LEU A 66 -9.72 11.96 1.51
N TYR A 67 -10.38 12.62 0.56
CA TYR A 67 -9.96 12.60 -0.84
C TYR A 67 -8.63 13.32 -1.05
N ALA A 68 -8.42 14.47 -0.38
CA ALA A 68 -7.14 15.17 -0.40
C ALA A 68 -6.00 14.28 0.16
N LEU A 69 -6.27 13.51 1.22
CA LEU A 69 -5.30 12.56 1.80
C LEU A 69 -4.92 11.42 0.85
N VAL A 70 -5.77 11.03 -0.10
CA VAL A 70 -5.46 10.02 -1.14
C VAL A 70 -4.75 10.64 -2.33
N ILE A 71 -5.22 11.82 -2.76
CA ILE A 71 -4.71 12.50 -3.94
C ILE A 71 -3.27 12.95 -3.72
N VAL A 72 -2.92 13.46 -2.54
CA VAL A 72 -1.56 13.91 -2.22
C VAL A 72 -0.51 12.80 -2.40
N PRO A 73 -0.62 11.61 -1.76
CA PRO A 73 0.34 10.53 -1.97
C PRO A 73 0.30 9.98 -3.39
N LEU A 74 -0.84 9.99 -4.08
CA LEU A 74 -0.93 9.56 -5.48
C LEU A 74 -0.13 10.50 -6.40
N VAL A 75 -0.28 11.82 -6.23
CA VAL A 75 0.49 12.83 -6.95
C VAL A 75 1.98 12.69 -6.65
N ILE A 76 2.35 12.48 -5.38
CA ILE A 76 3.75 12.24 -4.98
C ILE A 76 4.32 11.00 -5.69
N VAL A 77 3.58 9.88 -5.75
CA VAL A 77 4.02 8.67 -6.47
C VAL A 77 4.23 8.95 -7.95
N ILE A 78 3.31 9.69 -8.60
CA ILE A 78 3.45 10.06 -10.01
C ILE A 78 4.70 10.92 -10.21
N VAL A 79 4.91 11.94 -9.39
CA VAL A 79 6.10 12.80 -9.44
C VAL A 79 7.37 12.00 -9.22
N LEU A 80 7.37 11.07 -8.26
CA LEU A 80 8.51 10.19 -8.00
C LEU A 80 8.80 9.28 -9.18
N ILE A 81 7.79 8.71 -9.85
CA ILE A 81 8.01 7.92 -11.07
C ILE A 81 8.74 8.78 -12.10
N PHE A 82 8.25 9.99 -12.40
CA PHE A 82 8.89 10.87 -13.38
C PHE A 82 10.27 11.39 -12.95
N ALA A 83 10.50 11.60 -11.65
CA ALA A 83 11.77 12.08 -11.11
C ALA A 83 12.83 10.96 -11.05
N LEU A 84 12.44 9.74 -10.67
CA LEU A 84 13.34 8.59 -10.56
C LEU A 84 13.59 7.89 -11.90
N PHE A 85 12.65 7.96 -12.86
CA PHE A 85 12.84 7.37 -14.19
C PHE A 85 14.13 7.84 -14.88
N PRO A 86 14.46 9.15 -14.93
CA PRO A 86 15.74 9.58 -15.48
C PRO A 86 16.91 9.15 -14.60
N ASP A 87 16.79 9.13 -13.26
CA ASP A 87 17.88 8.65 -12.40
C ASP A 87 18.24 7.18 -12.67
N PHE A 88 17.25 6.30 -12.89
CA PHE A 88 17.50 4.90 -13.27
C PHE A 88 18.09 4.75 -14.68
N VAL A 89 17.70 5.60 -15.62
CA VAL A 89 18.16 5.54 -17.02
C VAL A 89 19.55 6.15 -17.20
N PHE A 90 19.87 7.23 -16.47
CA PHE A 90 21.16 7.93 -16.60
C PHE A 90 22.30 7.30 -15.78
N ARG A 91 21.99 6.47 -14.77
CA ARG A 91 23.00 5.80 -13.91
C ARG A 91 23.01 4.27 -14.02
N GLY A 92 22.21 3.69 -14.92
CA GLY A 92 22.18 2.25 -15.22
C GLY A 92 23.26 1.80 -16.18
#